data_AF-A0A843DX57-F1
#
_entry.id   AF-A0A843DX57-F1
#
_cell.length_a   1.000
_cell.length_b   1.000
_cell.length_c   1.000
_cell.angle_alpha   90.00
_cell.angle_beta   90.00
_cell.angle_gamma   90.00
#
_symmetry.space_group_name_H-M   'P 1'
#
loop_
_entity.id
_entity.type
_entity.pdbx_description
1 polymer ?
#
loop_
_entity_poly.entity_id
_entity_poly.type
_entity_poly.pdbx_seq_one_letter_code
_entity_poly.pdbx_strand_id
1 'polypeptide(L)' 'MPELTGFAVIGCSKCRRIMSADLSHATKTCQCGHKLDLKKTKLLAVFASADDAAQEVMRMQERKNTGFTSA' A
#
# COMPACT_ATOMS: atom_id res chain seq x y z
N MET A 1 18.97 12.98 -8.66
CA MET A 1 17.71 12.24 -8.95
C MET A 1 16.71 12.73 -7.93
N PRO A 2 15.53 13.25 -8.29
CA PRO A 2 14.57 13.71 -7.29
C PRO A 2 14.22 12.51 -6.41
N GLU A 3 14.51 12.65 -5.12
CA GLU A 3 14.19 11.66 -4.11
C GLU A 3 12.66 11.59 -4.08
N LEU A 4 12.09 10.43 -4.40
CA LEU A 4 10.65 10.22 -4.32
C LEU A 4 10.27 10.25 -2.84
N THR A 5 10.05 11.44 -2.31
CA THR A 5 9.56 11.66 -0.95
C THR A 5 8.04 11.53 -0.97
N GLY A 6 7.51 10.67 -0.10
CA GLY A 6 6.07 10.44 0.02
C GLY A 6 5.70 9.02 0.38
N PHE A 7 4.39 8.75 0.37
CA PHE A 7 3.80 7.48 0.79
C PHE A 7 3.00 6.89 -0.36
N ALA A 8 3.30 5.66 -0.74
CA ALA A 8 2.56 4.95 -1.77
C ALA A 8 1.70 3.85 -1.18
N VAL A 9 0.50 3.68 -1.72
CA VAL A 9 -0.33 2.51 -1.46
C VAL A 9 0.12 1.40 -2.41
N ILE A 10 0.49 0.26 -1.85
CA ILE A 10 0.97 -0.92 -2.58
C ILE A 10 0.17 -2.16 -2.21
N GLY A 11 0.06 -3.09 -3.15
CA GLY A 11 -0.46 -4.43 -2.91
C GLY A 11 0.68 -5.43 -2.75
N CYS A 12 0.62 -6.27 -1.72
CA CYS A 12 1.55 -7.40 -1.63
C CYS A 12 1.29 -8.38 -2.78
N SER A 13 2.30 -8.71 -3.57
CA SER A 13 2.26 -9.73 -4.63
C SER A 13 1.89 -11.12 -4.12
N LYS A 14 2.25 -11.47 -2.88
CA LYS A 14 2.01 -12.81 -2.30
C LYS A 14 0.62 -12.95 -1.69
N CYS A 15 0.25 -12.08 -0.75
CA CYS A 15 -1.02 -12.19 -0.01
C CYS A 15 -2.11 -11.22 -0.51
N ARG A 16 -1.82 -10.38 -1.51
CA ARG A 16 -2.74 -9.39 -2.09
C ARG A 16 -3.31 -8.37 -1.07
N ARG A 17 -2.69 -8.26 0.11
CA ARG A 17 -3.01 -7.26 1.13
C ARG A 17 -2.55 -5.88 0.69
N ILE A 18 -3.43 -4.90 0.84
CA ILE A 18 -3.16 -3.49 0.52
C ILE A 18 -2.55 -2.82 1.76
N MET A 19 -1.49 -2.04 1.57
CA MET A 19 -0.79 -1.32 2.63
C MET A 19 -0.13 -0.05 2.09
N SER A 20 0.12 0.91 2.97
CA SER A 20 0.94 2.08 2.67
C SER A 20 2.42 1.72 2.79
N ALA A 21 3.29 2.38 2.02
CA ALA A 21 4.73 2.23 2.05
C ALA A 21 5.39 3.59 1.87
N ASP A 22 6.46 3.83 2.64
CA ASP A 22 7.24 5.06 2.54
C ASP A 22 8.24 4.94 1.39
N LEU A 23 8.16 5.83 0.42
CA LEU A 23 8.97 5.83 -0.80
C LEU A 23 10.42 6.26 -0.57
N SER A 24 10.74 6.84 0.60
CA SER A 24 12.11 7.13 1.02
C SER A 24 12.90 5.84 1.27
N HIS A 25 12.21 4.71 1.49
CA HIS A 25 12.83 3.40 1.63
C HIS A 25 12.82 2.61 0.32
N ALA A 26 13.84 1.78 0.09
CA ALA A 26 13.89 0.94 -1.11
C ALA A 26 12.96 -0.28 -1.03
N THR A 27 12.66 -0.78 0.18
CA THR A 27 11.91 -2.03 0.38
C THR A 27 10.93 -1.93 1.55
N LYS A 28 9.79 -2.60 1.43
CA LYS A 28 8.76 -2.73 2.48
C LYS A 28 8.50 -4.21 2.76
N THR A 29 8.50 -4.60 4.03
CA THR A 29 8.11 -5.96 4.42
C THR A 29 6.61 -6.02 4.68
N CYS A 30 5.93 -6.92 3.98
CA CYS A 30 4.52 -7.23 4.23
C CYS A 30 4.39 -8.06 5.52
N GLN A 31 3.25 -7.93 6.22
CA GLN A 31 2.90 -8.76 7.37
C GLN A 31 2.90 -10.28 7.10
N CYS A 32 2.80 -10.73 5.85
CA CYS A 32 2.94 -12.15 5.50
C CYS A 32 4.41 -12.63 5.46
N GLY A 33 5.37 -11.77 5.82
CA GLY A 33 6.81 -12.04 5.76
C GLY A 33 7.45 -11.81 4.39
N HIS A 34 6.67 -11.42 3.36
CA HIS A 34 7.22 -11.16 2.03
C HIS A 34 7.83 -9.75 1.94
N LYS A 35 9.10 -9.67 1.52
CA LYS A 35 9.80 -8.40 1.28
C LYS A 35 9.50 -7.89 -0.13
N LEU A 36 8.92 -6.70 -0.23
CA LEU A 36 8.59 -6.02 -1.48
C LEU A 36 9.63 -4.95 -1.78
N ASP A 37 10.07 -4.91 -3.04
CA ASP A 37 10.93 -3.85 -3.55
C ASP A 37 10.06 -2.72 -4.10
N LEU A 38 10.12 -1.53 -3.50
CA LEU A 38 9.23 -0.42 -3.86
C LEU A 38 9.51 0.13 -5.26
N LYS A 39 10.71 -0.08 -5.81
CA LYS A 39 11.04 0.32 -7.19
C LYS A 39 10.43 -0.61 -8.23
N LYS A 40 10.16 -1.87 -7.85
CA LYS A 40 9.58 -2.90 -8.73
C LYS A 40 8.09 -3.16 -8.47
N THR A 41 7.60 -2.78 -7.30
CA THR A 41 6.22 -3.01 -6.89
C THR A 41 5.30 -1.98 -7.54
N LYS A 42 4.18 -2.44 -8.08
CA LYS A 42 3.16 -1.55 -8.65
C LYS A 42 2.57 -0.66 -7.55
N LEU A 43 2.76 0.64 -7.68
CA LEU A 43 2.14 1.65 -6.81
C LEU A 43 0.69 1.85 -7.28
N LEU A 44 -0.27 1.71 -6.36
CA LEU A 44 -1.69 1.90 -6.62
C LEU A 44 -2.08 3.37 -6.54
N ALA A 45 -1.52 4.08 -5.56
CA ALA A 45 -1.69 5.51 -5.35
C ALA A 45 -0.46 6.07 -4.63
N VAL A 46 -0.20 7.37 -4.75
CA VAL A 46 0.91 8.07 -4.08
C VAL A 46 0.36 9.32 -3.41
N PHE A 47 0.80 9.56 -2.18
CA PHE A 47 0.36 10.64 -1.30
C PHE A 47 1.56 11.34 -0.68
N ALA A 48 1.39 12.61 -0.34
CA ALA A 48 2.42 13.38 0.37
C ALA A 48 2.50 13.01 1.86
N SER A 49 1.38 12.56 2.46
CA SER A 49 1.26 12.29 3.89
C SER A 49 1.02 10.80 4.18
N ALA A 50 1.55 10.34 5.32
CA ALA A 50 1.30 8.98 5.80
C ALA A 50 -0.19 8.75 6.13
N ASP A 51 -0.85 9.78 6.66
CA ASP A 51 -2.27 9.72 7.05
C ASP A 51 -3.16 9.52 5.82
N ASP A 52 -2.97 10.33 4.77
CA ASP A 52 -3.70 10.21 3.49
C ASP A 52 -3.53 8.80 2.89
N ALA A 53 -2.30 8.27 2.88
CA ALA A 53 -2.05 6.92 2.40
C ALA A 53 -2.72 5.84 3.26
N ALA A 54 -2.79 6.03 4.59
CA ALA A 54 -3.47 5.10 5.48
C ALA A 54 -4.99 5.15 5.31
N GLN A 55 -5.58 6.33 5.14
CA GLN A 55 -7.00 6.51 4.84
C GLN A 55 -7.38 5.83 3.52
N GLU A 56 -6.54 5.97 2.49
CA GLU A 56 -6.79 5.31 1.21
C GLU A 56 -6.70 3.78 1.33
N VAL A 57 -5.74 3.26 2.09
CA VAL A 57 -5.66 1.81 2.39
C VAL A 57 -6.96 1.32 3.05
N MET A 58 -7.48 2.07 4.04
CA MET A 58 -8.74 1.73 4.70
C MET A 58 -9.90 1.72 3.70
N ARG A 59 -10.06 2.79 2.90
CA ARG A 59 -11.09 2.87 1.86
C ARG A 59 -11.01 1.73 0.85
N MET A 60 -9.80 1.36 0.41
CA MET A 60 -9.60 0.26 -0.53
C MET A 60 -9.93 -1.11 0.10
N GLN A 61 -9.70 -1.28 1.40
CA GLN A 61 -10.08 -2.49 2.13
C GLN A 61 -11.58 -2.56 2.34
N GLU A 62 -12.24 -1.46 2.70
CA GLU A 62 -13.70 -1.37 2.83
C GLU A 62 -14.40 -1.69 1.49
N ARG A 63 -13.90 -1.14 0.38
CA ARG A 63 -14.40 -1.46 -0.97
C ARG A 63 -14.22 -2.92 -1.36
N LYS A 64 -13.21 -3.62 -0.82
CA LYS A 64 -13.10 -5.08 -1.00
C LYS A 64 -14.10 -5.85 -0.14
N ASN A 65 -14.58 -5.25 0.95
CA ASN A 65 -15.49 -5.87 1.90
C ASN A 65 -16.97 -5.70 1.53
N THR A 66 -17.29 -4.89 0.52
CA THR A 66 -18.66 -4.72 0.00
C THR A 66 -19.25 -5.97 -0.66
N GLY A 67 -18.49 -7.06 -0.75
CA GLY A 67 -18.98 -8.38 -1.17
C GLY A 67 -19.62 -9.20 -0.03
N PHE A 68 -19.56 -8.76 1.23
CA PHE A 68 -20.36 -9.34 2.30
C PHE A 68 -21.76 -8.71 2.25
N THR A 69 -22.69 -9.39 1.57
CA THR A 69 -24.13 -9.22 1.82
C THR A 69 -24.38 -9.29 3.31
N SER A 70 -25.05 -8.26 3.85
CA SER A 70 -25.61 -8.27 5.20
C SER A 70 -26.41 -9.56 5.42
N ALA A 71 -26.11 -10.28 6.50
CA ALA A 71 -26.96 -11.35 7.02
C ALA A 71 -28.14 -10.76 7.79
#